data_AF-A0A1Y6LL98-F1
#
_entry.id   AF-A0A1Y6LL98-F1
#
_cell.length_a   1.000
_cell.length_b   1.000
_cell.length_c   1.000
_cell.angle_alpha   90.00
_cell.angle_beta   90.00
_cell.angle_gamma   90.00
#
_symmetry.space_group_name_H-M   'P 1'
#
loop_
_entity.id
_entity.type
_entity.pdbx_description
1 polymer ?
#
loop_
_entity_poly.entity_id
_entity_poly.type
_entity_poly.pdbx_seq_one_letter_code
_entity_poly.pdbx_strand_id
1 'polypeptide(L)'
;MSKGQTIRDCSHAGSWYSDSSSKLNAELDGWLAAVDAPVTCIGPRSEGEQVQRLPVPGARMIIAPHAGYSYSGPAAAWAYKAWDVSKAKKVFLLGPSHHHYLTKAALSRCTQYATPIGNLTVDRETTAELHATGVFEWMSHSVDEQEHSLEMHLPYIYKMLSRTFGEDSAHFPPLVPLMIGNTSPSTEKALGRLLAPYLADPSNAFVISSDFAHWGLRFRYTYYRPSTGTAVDLTSSSRSPKEPAIHDSIKTVDFESMGACESGSHDEWLGQLEDTGNTVCGRHPIGVMMAAVEEVRKGAASQGTGAFKFVRYERSSEVKRVSDSSVSYASAFACV
;
A
#
# COMPACT_ATOMS: atom_id res chain seq x y z
N MET A 1 -0.10 -22.56 26.45
CA MET A 1 -0.42 -21.22 25.92
C MET A 1 -0.31 -20.25 27.07
N SER A 2 0.61 -19.27 27.00
CA SER A 2 0.77 -18.30 28.08
C SER A 2 -0.49 -17.42 28.16
N LYS A 3 -0.98 -17.14 29.37
CA LYS A 3 -2.13 -16.24 29.57
C LYS A 3 -1.76 -14.86 29.01
N GLY A 4 -2.39 -14.44 27.91
CA GLY A 4 -2.25 -13.08 27.37
C GLY A 4 -1.87 -12.98 25.88
N GLN A 5 -1.51 -14.07 25.20
CA GLN A 5 -1.27 -14.04 23.75
C GLN A 5 -2.59 -14.12 22.97
N THR A 6 -2.82 -13.16 22.08
CA THR A 6 -3.92 -13.16 21.11
C THR A 6 -3.32 -13.11 19.72
N ILE A 7 -3.47 -14.17 18.94
CA ILE A 7 -2.91 -14.28 17.59
C ILE A 7 -4.03 -14.00 16.59
N ARG A 8 -3.74 -13.18 15.59
CA ARG A 8 -4.57 -13.04 14.39
C ARG A 8 -4.16 -14.14 13.41
N ASP A 9 -5.09 -15.00 13.02
CA ASP A 9 -4.78 -16.08 12.09
C ASP A 9 -4.53 -15.54 10.66
N CYS A 10 -3.79 -16.32 9.86
CA CYS A 10 -3.61 -16.06 8.43
C CYS A 10 -4.85 -16.54 7.63
N SER A 11 -5.99 -15.92 7.92
CA SER A 11 -7.33 -16.30 7.45
C SER A 11 -7.52 -16.35 5.93
N HIS A 12 -6.65 -15.69 5.16
CA HIS A 12 -6.69 -15.64 3.69
C HIS A 12 -5.65 -16.57 3.03
N ALA A 13 -4.80 -17.24 3.82
CA ALA A 13 -3.90 -18.28 3.32
C ALA A 13 -4.69 -19.44 2.69
N GLY A 14 -4.17 -20.00 1.60
CA GLY A 14 -4.80 -21.07 0.82
C GLY A 14 -5.81 -20.57 -0.23
N SER A 15 -6.15 -19.28 -0.22
CA SER A 15 -7.04 -18.67 -1.23
C SER A 15 -6.41 -17.47 -1.92
N TRP A 16 -5.89 -16.50 -1.17
CA TRP A 16 -5.25 -15.30 -1.73
C TRP A 16 -3.75 -15.48 -1.98
N TYR A 17 -3.12 -16.36 -1.21
CA TYR A 17 -1.72 -16.75 -1.33
C TYR A 17 -1.53 -18.17 -0.80
N SER A 18 -0.40 -18.81 -1.09
CA SER A 18 -0.12 -20.19 -0.66
C SER A 18 -0.11 -20.34 0.87
N ASP A 19 -0.84 -21.31 1.40
CA ASP A 19 -0.77 -21.75 2.81
C ASP A 19 0.42 -22.69 3.08
N SER A 20 1.01 -23.27 2.04
CA SER A 20 2.26 -24.02 2.15
C SER A 20 3.43 -23.08 2.38
N SER A 21 4.07 -23.20 3.54
CA SER A 21 5.24 -22.42 3.97
C SER A 21 6.37 -22.45 2.94
N SER A 22 6.77 -23.64 2.47
CA SER A 22 7.87 -23.80 1.53
C SER A 22 7.56 -23.20 0.16
N LYS A 23 6.32 -23.40 -0.33
CA LYS A 23 5.87 -22.83 -1.60
C LYS A 23 5.80 -21.31 -1.52
N LEU A 24 5.18 -20.76 -0.49
CA LEU A 24 5.07 -19.31 -0.29
C LEU A 24 6.45 -18.66 -0.19
N ASN A 25 7.37 -19.27 0.57
CA ASN A 25 8.73 -18.77 0.71
C ASN A 25 9.47 -18.77 -0.65
N ALA A 26 9.32 -19.82 -1.46
CA ALA A 26 9.93 -19.92 -2.78
C ALA A 26 9.32 -18.93 -3.80
N GLU A 27 8.00 -18.71 -3.77
CA GLU A 27 7.32 -17.70 -4.58
C GLU A 27 7.85 -16.29 -4.27
N LEU A 28 7.90 -15.93 -2.99
CA LEU A 28 8.45 -14.65 -2.53
C LEU A 28 9.93 -14.49 -2.92
N ASP A 29 10.76 -15.51 -2.73
CA ASP A 29 12.16 -15.48 -3.18
C ASP A 29 12.28 -15.28 -4.68
N GLY A 30 11.50 -15.99 -5.48
CA GLY A 30 11.51 -15.88 -6.94
C GLY A 30 11.12 -14.49 -7.42
N TRP A 31 10.03 -13.93 -6.88
CA TRP A 31 9.58 -12.58 -7.26
C TRP A 31 10.56 -11.50 -6.80
N LEU A 32 11.12 -11.60 -5.59
CA LEU A 32 12.17 -10.70 -5.13
C LEU A 32 13.41 -10.84 -6.04
N ALA A 33 13.86 -12.05 -6.36
CA ALA A 33 15.03 -12.27 -7.21
C ALA A 33 14.86 -11.73 -8.64
N ALA A 34 13.64 -11.59 -9.13
CA ALA A 34 13.33 -11.01 -10.44
C ALA A 34 13.47 -9.48 -10.51
N VAL A 35 13.75 -8.80 -9.39
CA VAL A 35 13.95 -7.35 -9.33
C VAL A 35 15.42 -7.03 -9.08
N ASP A 36 16.09 -6.56 -10.13
CA ASP A 36 17.49 -6.17 -10.14
C ASP A 36 17.67 -4.68 -10.44
N ALA A 37 18.77 -4.11 -9.93
CA ALA A 37 19.19 -2.77 -10.26
C ALA A 37 19.96 -2.75 -11.61
N PRO A 38 19.87 -1.67 -12.40
CA PRO A 38 19.15 -0.44 -12.11
C PRO A 38 17.64 -0.57 -12.31
N VAL A 39 16.86 0.06 -11.41
CA VAL A 39 15.40 0.18 -11.53
C VAL A 39 15.06 1.58 -12.06
N THR A 40 14.27 1.64 -13.13
CA THR A 40 13.80 2.91 -13.71
C THR A 40 12.51 3.35 -13.06
N CYS A 41 12.44 4.60 -12.59
CA CYS A 41 11.21 5.19 -12.11
C CYS A 41 10.28 5.51 -13.29
N ILE A 42 8.99 5.24 -13.11
CA ILE A 42 7.96 5.31 -14.16
C ILE A 42 6.90 6.37 -13.88
N GLY A 43 6.88 6.97 -12.67
CA GLY A 43 5.86 7.95 -12.33
C GLY A 43 6.09 9.28 -13.06
N PRO A 44 5.04 10.06 -13.37
CA PRO A 44 5.17 11.24 -14.23
C PRO A 44 6.13 12.33 -13.77
N ARG A 45 6.45 12.42 -12.47
CA ARG A 45 7.38 13.43 -11.93
C ARG A 45 8.79 12.88 -11.74
N SER A 46 8.97 11.57 -11.78
CA SER A 46 10.26 10.89 -11.60
C SER A 46 10.68 10.07 -12.83
N GLU A 47 9.96 10.18 -13.95
CA GLU A 47 10.14 9.35 -15.14
C GLU A 47 11.60 9.36 -15.63
N GLY A 48 12.16 8.16 -15.79
CA GLY A 48 13.53 7.98 -16.28
C GLY A 48 14.62 8.05 -15.20
N GLU A 49 14.31 8.50 -13.99
CA GLU A 49 15.25 8.43 -12.86
C GLU A 49 15.68 6.98 -12.57
N GLN A 50 16.98 6.78 -12.32
CA GLN A 50 17.56 5.45 -12.13
C GLN A 50 17.95 5.19 -10.68
N VAL A 51 17.42 4.11 -10.12
CA VAL A 51 17.80 3.55 -8.83
C VAL A 51 18.91 2.53 -9.04
N GLN A 52 20.12 2.87 -8.62
CA GLN A 52 21.32 2.06 -8.87
C GLN A 52 21.56 0.94 -7.84
N ARG A 53 20.90 1.02 -6.68
CA ARG A 53 21.12 0.09 -5.56
C ARG A 53 19.81 -0.28 -4.90
N LEU A 54 19.65 -1.56 -4.60
CA LEU A 54 18.54 -2.13 -3.84
C LEU A 54 19.08 -2.83 -2.56
N PRO A 55 18.41 -2.68 -1.40
CA PRO A 55 17.35 -1.72 -1.14
C PRO A 55 17.84 -0.27 -1.32
N VAL A 56 16.91 0.65 -1.57
CA VAL A 56 17.23 2.05 -1.81
C VAL A 56 17.56 2.70 -0.47
N PRO A 57 18.78 3.22 -0.25
CA PRO A 57 19.15 3.77 1.04
C PRO A 57 18.17 4.85 1.52
N GLY A 58 17.60 4.66 2.71
CA GLY A 58 16.64 5.59 3.30
C GLY A 58 15.21 5.49 2.75
N ALA A 59 14.91 4.57 1.82
CA ALA A 59 13.56 4.30 1.36
C ALA A 59 12.75 3.53 2.41
N ARG A 60 12.33 4.24 3.46
CA ARG A 60 11.63 3.69 4.62
C ARG A 60 10.13 3.52 4.39
N MET A 61 9.55 4.19 3.39
CA MET A 61 8.13 4.03 3.03
C MET A 61 7.99 3.35 1.66
N ILE A 62 7.01 2.46 1.55
CA ILE A 62 6.62 1.85 0.27
C ILE A 62 5.10 1.85 0.06
N ILE A 63 4.66 1.94 -1.19
CA ILE A 63 3.31 1.59 -1.61
C ILE A 63 3.39 0.25 -2.35
N ALA A 64 2.57 -0.71 -1.98
CA ALA A 64 2.51 -2.02 -2.62
C ALA A 64 1.05 -2.50 -2.73
N PRO A 65 0.72 -3.30 -3.76
CA PRO A 65 -0.62 -3.83 -3.99
C PRO A 65 -1.00 -4.93 -2.98
N HIS A 66 -2.30 -5.17 -2.85
CA HIS A 66 -2.90 -6.17 -1.94
C HIS A 66 -3.97 -7.07 -2.61
N ALA A 67 -3.95 -7.21 -3.93
CA ALA A 67 -4.68 -8.32 -4.55
C ALA A 67 -4.05 -9.69 -4.19
N GLY A 68 -4.69 -10.78 -4.61
CA GLY A 68 -4.13 -12.13 -4.46
C GLY A 68 -2.78 -12.27 -5.17
N TYR A 69 -1.86 -13.03 -4.57
CA TYR A 69 -0.44 -13.10 -4.97
C TYR A 69 -0.22 -13.58 -6.41
N SER A 70 -1.11 -14.42 -6.94
CA SER A 70 -1.07 -14.83 -8.35
C SER A 70 -1.20 -13.67 -9.33
N TYR A 71 -1.76 -12.54 -8.90
CA TYR A 71 -1.90 -11.33 -9.71
C TYR A 71 -0.89 -10.24 -9.33
N SER A 72 -0.81 -9.88 -8.04
CA SER A 72 -0.07 -8.70 -7.59
C SER A 72 1.26 -9.01 -6.90
N GLY A 73 1.53 -10.27 -6.55
CA GLY A 73 2.76 -10.68 -5.87
C GLY A 73 4.03 -10.22 -6.62
N PRO A 74 4.19 -10.54 -7.92
CA PRO A 74 5.31 -10.04 -8.71
C PRO A 74 5.45 -8.52 -8.70
N ALA A 75 4.34 -7.78 -8.81
CA ALA A 75 4.37 -6.32 -8.77
C ALA A 75 4.83 -5.80 -7.40
N ALA A 76 4.30 -6.36 -6.30
CA ALA A 76 4.66 -5.99 -4.92
C ALA A 76 6.16 -6.16 -4.63
N ALA A 77 6.81 -7.16 -5.24
CA ALA A 77 8.23 -7.39 -5.09
C ALA A 77 9.09 -6.16 -5.40
N TRP A 78 8.68 -5.31 -6.35
CA TRP A 78 9.40 -4.10 -6.73
C TRP A 78 9.45 -3.06 -5.60
N ALA A 79 8.34 -2.90 -4.86
CA ALA A 79 8.29 -2.04 -3.68
C ALA A 79 9.14 -2.63 -2.56
N TYR A 80 8.94 -3.91 -2.22
CA TYR A 80 9.67 -4.57 -1.15
C TYR A 80 11.17 -4.66 -1.38
N LYS A 81 11.63 -4.79 -2.64
CA LYS A 81 13.06 -4.75 -2.97
C LYS A 81 13.68 -3.37 -2.84
N ALA A 82 12.90 -2.31 -3.01
CA ALA A 82 13.34 -0.95 -2.75
C ALA A 82 13.38 -0.61 -1.25
N TRP A 83 12.58 -1.31 -0.44
CA TRP A 83 12.36 -1.00 0.98
C TRP A 83 13.60 -1.24 1.86
N ASP A 84 14.11 -0.16 2.46
CA ASP A 84 15.25 -0.22 3.39
C ASP A 84 14.76 -0.32 4.84
N VAL A 85 14.82 -1.55 5.36
CA VAL A 85 14.49 -1.87 6.75
C VAL A 85 15.73 -2.06 7.63
N SER A 86 16.94 -1.77 7.14
CA SER A 86 18.20 -2.06 7.85
C SER A 86 18.33 -1.40 9.22
N LYS A 87 17.61 -0.29 9.45
CA LYS A 87 17.57 0.46 10.71
C LYS A 87 16.23 0.34 11.44
N ALA A 88 15.29 -0.44 10.91
CA ALA A 88 13.94 -0.51 11.43
C ALA A 88 13.92 -1.12 12.83
N LYS A 89 13.27 -0.41 13.75
CA LYS A 89 12.89 -0.85 15.10
C LYS A 89 11.38 -1.03 15.21
N LYS A 90 10.58 -0.41 14.34
CA LYS A 90 9.14 -0.65 14.19
C LYS A 90 8.75 -0.63 12.72
N VAL A 91 7.77 -1.44 12.35
CA VAL A 91 7.17 -1.46 11.01
C VAL A 91 5.71 -1.05 11.11
N PHE A 92 5.33 0.07 10.52
CA PHE A 92 3.95 0.51 10.41
C PHE A 92 3.34 -0.07 9.13
N LEU A 93 2.16 -0.66 9.25
CA LEU A 93 1.43 -1.22 8.12
C LEU A 93 0.04 -0.57 8.06
N LEU A 94 -0.19 0.23 7.04
CA LEU A 94 -1.44 0.95 6.82
C LEU A 94 -2.19 0.30 5.66
N GLY A 95 -3.45 -0.04 5.86
CA GLY A 95 -4.29 -0.55 4.77
C GLY A 95 -5.74 -0.10 4.90
N PRO A 96 -6.48 -0.03 3.78
CA PRO A 96 -7.87 0.39 3.78
C PRO A 96 -8.78 -0.64 4.47
N SER A 97 -9.98 -0.22 4.88
CA SER A 97 -11.02 -1.16 5.29
C SER A 97 -11.97 -1.49 4.13
N HIS A 98 -12.14 -2.77 3.82
CA HIS A 98 -13.06 -3.26 2.79
C HIS A 98 -14.38 -3.77 3.36
N HIS A 99 -14.36 -4.32 4.57
CA HIS A 99 -15.51 -5.03 5.16
C HIS A 99 -16.14 -4.30 6.35
N HIS A 100 -15.41 -3.38 6.98
CA HIS A 100 -15.86 -2.68 8.17
C HIS A 100 -16.08 -1.19 7.87
N TYR A 101 -17.28 -0.70 8.18
CA TYR A 101 -17.54 0.73 8.06
C TYR A 101 -16.78 1.48 9.17
N LEU A 102 -15.77 2.23 8.75
CA LEU A 102 -14.89 3.00 9.60
C LEU A 102 -14.69 4.37 8.94
N THR A 103 -14.82 5.46 9.70
CA THR A 103 -14.59 6.83 9.19
C THR A 103 -13.29 7.44 9.71
N LYS A 104 -12.53 6.70 10.51
CA LYS A 104 -11.25 7.09 11.12
C LYS A 104 -10.19 6.00 10.84
N ALA A 105 -9.43 5.61 11.85
CA ALA A 105 -8.49 4.51 11.82
C ALA A 105 -8.73 3.57 13.01
N ALA A 106 -8.40 2.29 12.84
CA ALA A 106 -8.52 1.26 13.86
C ALA A 106 -7.20 0.48 14.01
N LEU A 107 -6.96 0.01 15.23
CA LEU A 107 -5.73 -0.68 15.62
C LEU A 107 -6.05 -2.11 16.05
N SER A 108 -5.10 -3.03 15.87
CA SER A 108 -5.27 -4.41 16.33
C SER A 108 -5.16 -4.50 17.84
N ARG A 109 -5.85 -5.48 18.47
CA ARG A 109 -5.58 -5.90 19.86
C ARG A 109 -4.69 -7.14 19.95
N CYS A 110 -4.38 -7.77 18.82
CA CYS A 110 -3.58 -8.98 18.77
C CYS A 110 -2.14 -8.69 19.18
N THR A 111 -1.52 -9.67 19.84
CA THR A 111 -0.09 -9.63 20.19
C THR A 111 0.79 -10.12 19.05
N GLN A 112 0.22 -10.90 18.12
CA GLN A 112 0.93 -11.42 16.96
C GLN A 112 -0.01 -11.55 15.76
N TYR A 113 0.56 -11.42 14.57
CA TYR A 113 -0.09 -11.74 13.30
C TYR A 113 0.59 -12.98 12.70
N ALA A 114 -0.18 -14.03 12.42
CA ALA A 114 0.35 -15.26 11.85
C ALA A 114 0.56 -15.13 10.34
N THR A 115 1.57 -15.84 9.83
CA THR A 115 1.75 -16.11 8.40
C THR A 115 2.21 -17.56 8.23
N PRO A 116 2.06 -18.19 7.05
CA PRO A 116 2.58 -19.54 6.80
C PRO A 116 4.09 -19.70 6.98
N ILE A 117 4.86 -18.60 6.94
CA ILE A 117 6.32 -18.61 7.06
C ILE A 117 6.81 -18.14 8.44
N GLY A 118 5.89 -17.78 9.35
CA GLY A 118 6.17 -17.42 10.73
C GLY A 118 5.31 -16.25 11.23
N ASN A 119 5.35 -16.00 12.54
CA ASN A 119 4.53 -14.97 13.17
C ASN A 119 5.29 -13.64 13.26
N LEU A 120 4.57 -12.53 13.10
CA LEU A 120 5.05 -11.18 13.35
C LEU A 120 4.51 -10.69 14.70
N THR A 121 5.39 -10.19 15.57
CA THR A 121 4.99 -9.58 16.85
C THR A 121 4.35 -8.21 16.59
N VAL A 122 3.25 -7.92 17.27
CA VAL A 122 2.58 -6.61 17.23
C VAL A 122 3.09 -5.74 18.39
N ASP A 123 3.43 -4.50 18.09
CA ASP A 123 3.80 -3.48 19.08
C ASP A 123 2.54 -2.99 19.82
N ARG A 124 2.21 -3.69 20.91
CA ARG A 124 1.08 -3.37 21.78
C ARG A 124 1.24 -2.04 22.52
N GLU A 125 2.47 -1.59 22.72
CA GLU A 125 2.75 -0.31 23.39
C GLU A 125 2.39 0.85 22.46
N THR A 126 2.92 0.86 21.24
CA THR A 126 2.62 1.91 20.25
C THR A 126 1.13 1.93 19.88
N THR A 127 0.50 0.75 19.71
CA THR A 127 -0.94 0.70 19.43
C THR A 127 -1.78 1.20 20.62
N ALA A 128 -1.36 0.98 21.88
CA ALA A 128 -2.05 1.55 23.03
C ALA A 128 -1.85 3.08 23.13
N GLU A 129 -0.65 3.58 22.84
CA GLU A 129 -0.32 5.01 22.77
C GLU A 129 -1.19 5.71 21.73
N LEU A 130 -1.24 5.19 20.50
CA LEU A 130 -2.07 5.73 19.42
C LEU A 130 -3.56 5.71 19.81
N HIS A 131 -4.06 4.61 20.39
CA HIS A 131 -5.44 4.55 20.88
C HIS A 131 -5.74 5.62 21.95
N ALA A 132 -4.80 5.89 22.85
CA ALA A 132 -4.98 6.88 23.93
C ALA A 132 -5.18 8.33 23.41
N THR A 133 -4.85 8.61 22.15
CA THR A 133 -5.14 9.90 21.50
C THR A 133 -6.64 10.15 21.29
N GLY A 134 -7.48 9.11 21.38
CA GLY A 134 -8.93 9.18 21.14
C GLY A 134 -9.33 9.26 19.65
N VAL A 135 -8.36 9.25 18.74
CA VAL A 135 -8.58 9.27 17.29
C VAL A 135 -8.73 7.87 16.70
N PHE A 136 -8.05 6.89 17.31
CA PHE A 136 -8.04 5.50 16.84
C PHE A 136 -9.02 4.63 17.63
N GLU A 137 -9.70 3.73 16.92
CA GLU A 137 -10.58 2.72 17.49
C GLU A 137 -9.85 1.38 17.62
N TRP A 138 -10.41 0.43 18.37
CA TRP A 138 -9.91 -0.94 18.39
C TRP A 138 -10.70 -1.81 17.40
N MET A 139 -10.00 -2.57 16.58
CA MET A 139 -10.62 -3.66 15.84
C MET A 139 -11.09 -4.75 16.81
N SER A 140 -12.26 -5.34 16.53
CA SER A 140 -12.58 -6.66 17.08
C SER A 140 -11.72 -7.70 16.37
N HIS A 141 -11.46 -8.84 17.03
CA HIS A 141 -10.64 -9.91 16.46
C HIS A 141 -11.20 -10.41 15.11
N SER A 142 -12.52 -10.56 14.99
CA SER A 142 -13.17 -10.94 13.73
C SER A 142 -13.07 -9.88 12.62
N VAL A 143 -13.11 -8.58 12.97
CA VAL A 143 -12.91 -7.50 11.98
C VAL A 143 -11.48 -7.51 11.47
N ASP A 144 -10.52 -7.75 12.37
CA ASP A 144 -9.11 -7.84 12.04
C ASP A 144 -8.84 -9.01 11.06
N GLU A 145 -9.37 -10.19 11.36
CA GLU A 145 -9.22 -11.37 10.50
C GLU A 145 -9.96 -11.24 9.16
N GLN A 146 -11.14 -10.62 9.11
CA GLN A 146 -11.86 -10.43 7.84
C GLN A 146 -11.14 -9.49 6.87
N GLU A 147 -10.26 -8.60 7.34
CA GLU A 147 -9.57 -7.66 6.47
C GLU A 147 -8.35 -8.27 5.80
N HIS A 148 -8.31 -8.28 4.47
CA HIS A 148 -7.19 -8.82 3.71
C HIS A 148 -6.12 -7.78 3.39
N SER A 149 -6.45 -6.48 3.38
CA SER A 149 -5.50 -5.45 2.93
C SER A 149 -4.23 -5.43 3.76
N LEU A 150 -4.32 -5.65 5.08
CA LEU A 150 -3.16 -5.77 5.95
C LEU A 150 -2.48 -7.13 5.76
N GLU A 151 -3.26 -8.21 5.66
CA GLU A 151 -2.77 -9.58 5.59
C GLU A 151 -1.85 -9.83 4.38
N MET A 152 -2.17 -9.25 3.22
CA MET A 152 -1.39 -9.42 2.00
C MET A 152 0.03 -8.86 2.08
N HIS A 153 0.34 -8.04 3.09
CA HIS A 153 1.69 -7.55 3.31
C HIS A 153 2.50 -8.40 4.28
N LEU A 154 1.86 -9.24 5.09
CA LEU A 154 2.53 -9.93 6.19
C LEU A 154 3.59 -10.93 5.70
N PRO A 155 3.34 -11.78 4.69
CA PRO A 155 4.39 -12.67 4.21
C PRO A 155 5.58 -11.92 3.60
N TYR A 156 5.34 -10.84 2.86
CA TYR A 156 6.43 -10.02 2.32
C TYR A 156 7.22 -9.30 3.42
N ILE A 157 6.55 -8.75 4.44
CA ILE A 157 7.20 -8.13 5.59
C ILE A 157 8.06 -9.17 6.32
N TYR A 158 7.49 -10.33 6.65
CA TYR A 158 8.23 -11.42 7.30
C TYR A 158 9.47 -11.80 6.48
N LYS A 159 9.32 -11.94 5.16
CA LYS A 159 10.42 -12.28 4.26
C LYS A 159 11.53 -11.23 4.27
N MET A 160 11.19 -9.95 4.18
CA MET A 160 12.17 -8.86 4.17
C MET A 160 12.88 -8.70 5.51
N LEU A 161 12.14 -8.85 6.62
CA LEU A 161 12.73 -8.83 7.96
C LEU A 161 13.65 -10.04 8.17
N SER A 162 13.25 -11.23 7.70
CA SER A 162 14.08 -12.42 7.79
C SER A 162 15.42 -12.27 7.05
N ARG A 163 15.40 -11.69 5.85
CA ARG A 163 16.62 -11.42 5.07
C ARG A 163 17.54 -10.38 5.71
N THR A 164 17.00 -9.50 6.55
CA THR A 164 17.74 -8.38 7.13
C THR A 164 18.23 -8.67 8.55
N PHE A 165 17.40 -9.34 9.37
CA PHE A 165 17.61 -9.55 10.79
C PHE A 165 17.84 -11.04 11.17
N GLY A 166 17.84 -11.95 10.20
CA GLY A 166 18.02 -13.40 10.41
C GLY A 166 16.70 -14.18 10.45
N GLU A 167 16.73 -15.50 10.65
CA GLU A 167 15.51 -16.31 10.59
C GLU A 167 14.66 -16.28 11.89
N ASP A 168 15.26 -15.85 13.00
CA ASP A 168 14.55 -15.78 14.28
C ASP A 168 13.71 -14.51 14.40
N SER A 169 12.39 -14.69 14.24
CA SER A 169 11.38 -13.62 14.36
C SER A 169 11.40 -12.86 15.69
N ALA A 170 12.03 -13.39 16.76
CA ALA A 170 12.19 -12.67 18.02
C ALA A 170 13.06 -11.40 17.88
N HIS A 171 13.92 -11.33 16.86
CA HIS A 171 14.74 -10.16 16.56
C HIS A 171 14.11 -9.18 15.56
N PHE A 172 12.90 -9.48 15.07
CA PHE A 172 12.24 -8.61 14.10
C PHE A 172 11.72 -7.35 14.76
N PRO A 173 11.79 -6.19 14.07
CA PRO A 173 11.06 -5.01 14.51
C PRO A 173 9.55 -5.34 14.56
N PRO A 174 8.85 -5.05 15.67
CA PRO A 174 7.44 -5.34 15.78
C PRO A 174 6.59 -4.49 14.83
N LEU A 175 5.42 -5.02 14.50
CA LEU A 175 4.45 -4.46 13.59
C LEU A 175 3.48 -3.52 14.33
N VAL A 176 3.14 -2.40 13.72
CA VAL A 176 2.04 -1.52 14.11
C VAL A 176 1.00 -1.56 12.99
N PRO A 177 -0.01 -2.45 13.05
CA PRO A 177 -1.06 -2.53 12.04
C PRO A 177 -2.12 -1.43 12.26
N LEU A 178 -2.44 -0.67 11.21
CA LEU A 178 -3.45 0.37 11.18
C LEU A 178 -4.41 0.15 10.01
N MET A 179 -5.67 -0.13 10.33
CA MET A 179 -6.76 -0.13 9.36
C MET A 179 -7.27 1.30 9.21
N ILE A 180 -7.24 1.85 7.99
CA ILE A 180 -7.70 3.19 7.67
C ILE A 180 -9.06 3.09 6.98
N GLY A 181 -10.05 3.79 7.51
CA GLY A 181 -11.41 3.76 6.99
C GLY A 181 -11.63 4.65 5.76
N ASN A 182 -12.91 4.85 5.43
CA ASN A 182 -13.35 5.85 4.48
C ASN A 182 -13.38 7.22 5.17
N THR A 183 -12.25 7.93 5.11
CA THR A 183 -12.00 9.14 5.90
C THR A 183 -12.30 10.44 5.15
N SER A 184 -12.20 11.57 5.84
CA SER A 184 -12.28 12.92 5.25
C SER A 184 -10.89 13.58 5.16
N PRO A 185 -10.69 14.63 4.33
CA PRO A 185 -9.42 15.36 4.27
C PRO A 185 -8.94 15.86 5.65
N SER A 186 -9.87 16.33 6.49
CA SER A 186 -9.56 16.77 7.85
C SER A 186 -9.11 15.63 8.77
N THR A 187 -9.70 14.44 8.60
CA THR A 187 -9.35 13.23 9.33
C THR A 187 -7.98 12.71 8.89
N GLU A 188 -7.68 12.72 7.60
CA GLU A 188 -6.37 12.34 7.06
C GLU A 188 -5.28 13.26 7.61
N LYS A 189 -5.50 14.59 7.63
CA LYS A 189 -4.57 15.56 8.24
C LYS A 189 -4.40 15.33 9.75
N ALA A 190 -5.46 14.99 10.47
CA ALA A 190 -5.37 14.67 11.90
C ALA A 190 -4.57 13.39 12.17
N LEU A 191 -4.81 12.31 11.41
CA LEU A 191 -4.06 11.06 11.48
C LEU A 191 -2.59 11.28 11.07
N GLY A 192 -2.35 12.04 9.99
CA GLY A 192 -1.01 12.37 9.51
C GLY A 192 -0.18 13.09 10.57
N ARG A 193 -0.77 14.05 11.30
CA ARG A 193 -0.13 14.72 12.45
C ARG A 193 0.26 13.77 13.56
N LEU A 194 -0.59 12.79 13.87
CA LEU A 194 -0.29 11.79 14.91
C LEU A 194 0.82 10.81 14.46
N LEU A 195 0.92 10.53 13.16
CA LEU A 195 1.95 9.64 12.61
C LEU A 195 3.27 10.36 12.28
N ALA A 196 3.27 11.69 12.13
CA ALA A 196 4.44 12.47 11.76
C ALA A 196 5.67 12.28 12.69
N PRO A 197 5.53 12.19 14.04
CA PRO A 197 6.66 11.91 14.91
C PRO A 197 7.30 10.54 14.65
N TYR A 198 6.48 9.52 14.39
CA TYR A 198 6.96 8.19 14.03
C TYR A 198 7.63 8.19 12.65
N LEU A 199 7.10 8.98 11.70
CA LEU A 199 7.70 9.12 10.38
C LEU A 199 9.06 9.83 10.42
N ALA A 200 9.18 10.87 11.26
CA ALA A 200 10.42 11.62 11.46
C ALA A 200 11.53 10.80 12.13
N ASP A 201 11.19 9.78 12.93
CA ASP A 201 12.17 8.87 13.51
C ASP A 201 12.75 7.96 12.41
N PRO A 202 14.07 8.04 12.12
CA PRO A 202 14.72 7.26 11.06
C PRO A 202 14.77 5.76 11.34
N SER A 203 14.36 5.32 12.54
CA SER A 203 14.26 3.92 12.92
C SER A 203 12.89 3.29 12.67
N ASN A 204 11.95 3.99 12.03
CA ASN A 204 10.66 3.42 11.64
C ASN A 204 10.57 3.20 10.13
N ALA A 205 9.88 2.13 9.73
CA ALA A 205 9.59 1.80 8.33
C ALA A 205 8.07 1.67 8.13
N PHE A 206 7.58 1.95 6.92
CA PHE A 206 6.14 2.06 6.61
C PHE A 206 5.80 1.28 5.33
N VAL A 207 4.70 0.53 5.39
CA VAL A 207 4.07 -0.12 4.25
C VAL A 207 2.67 0.46 4.10
N ILE A 208 2.40 1.02 2.92
CA ILE A 208 1.10 1.57 2.55
C ILE A 208 0.46 0.61 1.54
N SER A 209 -0.65 0.01 1.93
CA SER A 209 -1.34 -1.00 1.17
C SER A 209 -2.32 -0.36 0.19
N SER A 210 -2.10 -0.54 -1.12
CA SER A 210 -3.01 -0.04 -2.15
C SER A 210 -2.87 -0.73 -3.50
N ASP A 211 -3.98 -1.26 -4.00
CA ASP A 211 -4.23 -1.38 -5.43
C ASP A 211 -4.65 -0.01 -6.02
N PHE A 212 -4.63 0.10 -7.35
CA PHE A 212 -5.00 1.30 -8.11
C PHE A 212 -6.38 1.10 -8.77
N ALA A 213 -6.66 1.61 -9.98
CA ALA A 213 -7.99 1.52 -10.59
C ALA A 213 -8.61 0.11 -10.54
N HIS A 214 -9.83 0.03 -10.01
CA HIS A 214 -10.74 -1.11 -10.12
C HIS A 214 -11.77 -0.74 -11.20
N TRP A 215 -11.39 -0.98 -12.46
CA TRP A 215 -12.19 -0.56 -13.61
C TRP A 215 -13.15 -1.66 -14.06
N GLY A 216 -14.40 -1.30 -14.30
CA GLY A 216 -15.41 -2.13 -14.93
C GLY A 216 -16.80 -1.97 -14.31
N LEU A 217 -17.81 -2.45 -15.04
CA LEU A 217 -19.22 -2.36 -14.62
C LEU A 217 -19.46 -2.97 -13.22
N ARG A 218 -18.74 -4.05 -12.87
CA ARG A 218 -18.86 -4.70 -11.55
C ARG A 218 -18.38 -3.84 -10.38
N PHE A 219 -17.48 -2.89 -10.66
CA PHE A 219 -16.97 -1.94 -9.67
C PHE A 219 -17.72 -0.62 -9.69
N ARG A 220 -18.68 -0.46 -10.61
CA ARG A 220 -19.41 0.79 -10.85
C ARG A 220 -18.48 1.97 -11.15
N TYR A 221 -17.36 1.68 -11.80
CA TYR A 221 -16.38 2.66 -12.24
C TYR A 221 -15.94 2.32 -13.66
N THR A 222 -16.37 3.13 -14.62
CA THR A 222 -16.13 2.93 -16.05
C THR A 222 -15.65 4.20 -16.72
N TYR A 223 -15.00 5.08 -15.95
CA TYR A 223 -14.42 6.32 -16.41
C TYR A 223 -13.51 6.07 -17.61
N TYR A 224 -13.71 6.83 -18.67
CA TYR A 224 -12.97 6.75 -19.91
C TYR A 224 -12.56 8.14 -20.36
N ARG A 225 -11.26 8.32 -20.57
CA ARG A 225 -10.61 9.54 -21.04
C ARG A 225 -10.23 9.37 -22.51
N PRO A 226 -10.96 10.02 -23.44
CA PRO A 226 -10.57 10.02 -24.85
C PRO A 226 -9.31 10.87 -25.07
N SER A 227 -8.62 10.69 -26.19
CA SER A 227 -7.49 11.56 -26.58
C SER A 227 -7.90 13.01 -26.84
N THR A 228 -9.17 13.23 -27.21
CA THR A 228 -9.74 14.56 -27.46
C THR A 228 -11.18 14.59 -26.92
N GLY A 229 -11.60 15.74 -26.39
CA GLY A 229 -12.92 15.91 -25.80
C GLY A 229 -12.97 15.62 -24.30
N THR A 230 -14.18 15.56 -23.76
CA THR A 230 -14.44 15.38 -22.32
C THR A 230 -14.47 13.90 -21.95
N ALA A 231 -13.98 13.58 -20.74
CA ALA A 231 -14.12 12.24 -20.18
C ALA A 231 -15.58 11.87 -19.93
N VAL A 232 -15.87 10.58 -19.99
CA VAL A 232 -17.23 10.02 -19.85
C VAL A 232 -17.19 8.70 -19.10
N ASP A 233 -18.29 8.33 -18.46
CA ASP A 233 -18.49 6.98 -17.96
C ASP A 233 -19.10 6.09 -19.03
N LEU A 234 -18.46 4.96 -19.32
CA LEU A 234 -19.01 3.98 -20.27
C LEU A 234 -20.15 3.17 -19.63
N THR A 235 -21.20 2.93 -20.40
CA THR A 235 -22.36 2.13 -19.99
C THR A 235 -22.33 0.76 -20.65
N SER A 236 -23.14 -0.19 -20.18
CA SER A 236 -23.28 -1.50 -20.83
C SER A 236 -23.73 -1.43 -22.31
N SER A 237 -24.38 -0.33 -22.71
CA SER A 237 -24.76 -0.05 -24.10
C SER A 237 -23.70 0.70 -24.91
N SER A 238 -22.65 1.22 -24.27
CA SER A 238 -21.59 1.96 -24.96
C SER A 238 -20.81 1.04 -25.91
N ARG A 239 -20.54 1.53 -27.12
CA ARG A 239 -19.58 0.87 -28.00
C ARG A 239 -18.20 0.95 -27.35
N SER A 240 -17.46 -0.17 -27.35
CA SER A 240 -16.11 -0.21 -26.79
C SER A 240 -15.16 0.68 -27.60
N PRO A 241 -14.57 1.73 -26.98
CA PRO A 241 -13.63 2.61 -27.66
C PRO A 241 -12.34 1.87 -28.05
N LYS A 242 -11.71 2.34 -29.13
CA LYS A 242 -10.44 1.77 -29.64
C LYS A 242 -9.28 2.76 -29.61
N GLU A 243 -9.55 4.06 -29.62
CA GLU A 243 -8.54 5.11 -29.73
C GLU A 243 -8.85 6.25 -28.73
N PRO A 244 -8.21 6.27 -27.55
CA PRO A 244 -7.36 5.22 -27.01
C PRO A 244 -8.19 3.99 -26.62
N ALA A 245 -7.56 2.82 -26.50
CA ALA A 245 -8.21 1.65 -25.94
C ALA A 245 -8.57 1.90 -24.45
N ILE A 246 -9.54 1.16 -23.92
CA ILE A 246 -10.00 1.37 -22.53
C ILE A 246 -8.85 1.19 -21.54
N HIS A 247 -8.02 0.16 -21.71
CA HIS A 247 -6.86 -0.02 -20.86
C HIS A 247 -5.88 1.15 -20.94
N ASP A 248 -5.66 1.76 -22.09
CA ASP A 248 -4.78 2.94 -22.18
C ASP A 248 -5.35 4.13 -21.40
N SER A 249 -6.67 4.35 -21.47
CA SER A 249 -7.34 5.32 -20.61
C SER A 249 -7.17 5.00 -19.11
N ILE A 250 -7.28 3.74 -18.71
CA ILE A 250 -7.06 3.33 -17.31
C ILE A 250 -5.63 3.69 -16.90
N LYS A 251 -4.63 3.35 -17.73
CA LYS A 251 -3.23 3.68 -17.46
C LYS A 251 -3.02 5.18 -17.34
N THR A 252 -3.61 5.98 -18.22
CA THR A 252 -3.51 7.44 -18.13
C THR A 252 -4.01 7.94 -16.78
N VAL A 253 -5.20 7.53 -16.35
CA VAL A 253 -5.78 7.97 -15.07
C VAL A 253 -4.96 7.48 -13.87
N ASP A 254 -4.49 6.23 -13.90
CA ASP A 254 -3.62 5.71 -12.84
C ASP A 254 -2.29 6.47 -12.78
N PHE A 255 -1.67 6.80 -13.92
CA PHE A 255 -0.44 7.58 -13.96
C PHE A 255 -0.66 9.01 -13.46
N GLU A 256 -1.82 9.62 -13.72
CA GLU A 256 -2.16 10.92 -13.15
C GLU A 256 -2.30 10.84 -11.62
N SER A 257 -2.94 9.78 -11.09
CA SER A 257 -2.94 9.49 -9.65
C SER A 257 -1.52 9.31 -9.12
N MET A 258 -0.67 8.54 -9.80
CA MET A 258 0.75 8.41 -9.42
C MET A 258 1.44 9.77 -9.41
N GLY A 259 1.28 10.59 -10.44
CA GLY A 259 1.86 11.93 -10.52
C GLY A 259 1.40 12.86 -9.40
N ALA A 260 0.13 12.78 -9.00
CA ALA A 260 -0.38 13.50 -7.83
C ALA A 260 0.24 12.97 -6.52
N CYS A 261 0.44 11.66 -6.40
CA CYS A 261 1.14 11.06 -5.25
C CYS A 261 2.63 11.47 -5.20
N GLU A 262 3.33 11.53 -6.34
CA GLU A 262 4.74 11.95 -6.43
C GLU A 262 4.94 13.44 -6.11
N SER A 263 3.88 14.26 -6.19
CA SER A 263 3.93 15.67 -5.75
C SER A 263 4.31 15.80 -4.26
N GLY A 264 3.95 14.80 -3.46
CA GLY A 264 3.98 14.87 -2.00
C GLY A 264 3.07 15.95 -1.41
N SER A 265 2.06 16.41 -2.17
CA SER A 265 1.00 17.32 -1.71
C SER A 265 -0.30 16.54 -1.49
N HIS A 266 -0.79 16.59 -0.26
CA HIS A 266 -2.05 15.97 0.14
C HIS A 266 -3.23 16.54 -0.64
N ASP A 267 -3.25 17.86 -0.85
CA ASP A 267 -4.33 18.53 -1.58
C ASP A 267 -4.32 18.18 -3.09
N GLU A 268 -3.14 18.07 -3.73
CA GLU A 268 -3.06 17.63 -5.14
C GLU A 268 -3.54 16.17 -5.31
N TRP A 269 -3.22 15.29 -4.36
CA TRP A 269 -3.70 13.91 -4.35
C TRP A 269 -5.23 13.83 -4.27
N LEU A 270 -5.82 14.60 -3.36
CA LEU A 270 -7.28 14.64 -3.20
C LEU A 270 -7.96 15.24 -4.43
N GLY A 271 -7.41 16.32 -5.00
CA GLY A 271 -7.95 16.93 -6.22
C GLY A 271 -7.98 15.95 -7.39
N GLN A 272 -6.90 15.20 -7.62
CA GLN A 272 -6.87 14.20 -8.69
C GLN A 272 -7.91 13.08 -8.51
N LEU A 273 -8.16 12.65 -7.27
CA LEU A 273 -9.19 11.65 -6.98
C LEU A 273 -10.60 12.21 -7.13
N GLU A 274 -10.83 13.47 -6.75
CA GLU A 274 -12.10 14.17 -6.93
C GLU A 274 -12.43 14.35 -8.42
N ASP A 275 -11.44 14.78 -9.21
CA ASP A 275 -11.59 15.05 -10.65
C ASP A 275 -11.89 13.79 -11.48
N THR A 276 -11.31 12.65 -11.09
CA THR A 276 -11.40 11.41 -11.89
C THR A 276 -12.30 10.34 -11.28
N GLY A 277 -12.59 10.42 -9.98
CA GLY A 277 -13.26 9.35 -9.25
C GLY A 277 -12.44 8.05 -9.18
N ASN A 278 -11.13 8.09 -9.45
CA ASN A 278 -10.33 6.87 -9.56
C ASN A 278 -10.43 6.01 -8.28
N THR A 279 -10.76 4.73 -8.45
CA THR A 279 -11.09 3.83 -7.35
C THR A 279 -9.82 3.21 -6.73
N VAL A 280 -8.83 4.03 -6.42
CA VAL A 280 -7.64 3.61 -5.66
C VAL A 280 -8.11 3.19 -4.27
N CYS A 281 -7.98 1.90 -3.93
CA CYS A 281 -8.55 1.36 -2.69
C CYS A 281 -7.82 1.90 -1.45
N GLY A 282 -6.50 2.05 -1.52
CA GLY A 282 -5.65 2.63 -0.46
C GLY A 282 -5.56 4.15 -0.50
N ARG A 283 -6.53 4.85 -1.12
CA ARG A 283 -6.50 6.31 -1.23
C ARG A 283 -6.37 7.05 0.10
N HIS A 284 -6.99 6.51 1.14
CA HIS A 284 -6.96 7.09 2.48
C HIS A 284 -5.64 6.77 3.23
N PRO A 285 -5.13 5.51 3.24
CA PRO A 285 -3.76 5.24 3.68
C PRO A 285 -2.70 6.12 3.01
N ILE A 286 -2.77 6.31 1.69
CA ILE A 286 -1.87 7.20 0.94
C ILE A 286 -2.06 8.64 1.41
N GLY A 287 -3.30 9.14 1.47
CA GLY A 287 -3.61 10.50 1.93
C GLY A 287 -3.11 10.80 3.34
N VAL A 288 -3.30 9.88 4.28
CA VAL A 288 -2.78 9.97 5.66
C VAL A 288 -1.27 10.12 5.67
N MET A 289 -0.55 9.29 4.90
CA MET A 289 0.92 9.35 4.85
C MET A 289 1.43 10.59 4.13
N MET A 290 0.73 11.08 3.09
CA MET A 290 1.05 12.35 2.47
C MET A 290 0.88 13.52 3.44
N ALA A 291 -0.20 13.53 4.23
CA ALA A 291 -0.36 14.52 5.28
C ALA A 291 0.72 14.42 6.37
N ALA A 292 1.15 13.20 6.74
CA ALA A 292 2.27 13.00 7.68
C ALA A 292 3.58 13.57 7.11
N VAL A 293 3.85 13.34 5.82
CA VAL A 293 5.02 13.89 5.11
C VAL A 293 4.99 15.42 5.11
N GLU A 294 3.83 16.04 4.86
CA GLU A 294 3.69 17.50 4.93
C GLU A 294 4.00 18.06 6.32
N GLU A 295 3.56 17.38 7.39
CA GLU A 295 3.89 17.77 8.76
C GLU A 295 5.38 17.62 9.07
N VAL A 296 6.03 16.54 8.61
CA VAL A 296 7.50 16.38 8.75
C VAL A 296 8.26 17.47 7.99
N ARG A 297 7.81 17.83 6.78
CA ARG A 297 8.42 18.89 5.95
C ARG A 297 8.34 20.28 6.59
N LYS A 298 7.35 20.56 7.44
CA LYS A 298 7.31 21.84 8.18
C LYS A 298 8.49 22.00 9.14
N GLY A 299 9.06 20.88 9.61
CA GLY A 299 10.22 20.87 10.51
C GLY A 299 11.57 20.64 9.82
N ALA A 300 11.61 20.35 8.51
CA ALA A 300 12.82 19.96 7.78
C ALA A 300 13.08 20.87 6.56
N ALA A 301 14.35 21.15 6.28
CA ALA A 301 14.77 22.06 5.21
C ALA A 301 14.87 21.41 3.81
N SER A 302 14.70 20.08 3.68
CA SER A 302 14.95 19.38 2.43
C SER A 302 13.70 19.24 1.55
N GLN A 303 13.73 19.91 0.41
CA GLN A 303 12.81 19.66 -0.69
C GLN A 303 12.92 18.18 -1.12
N GLY A 304 11.78 17.49 -1.21
CA GLY A 304 11.70 16.10 -1.72
C GLY A 304 11.61 14.98 -0.67
N THR A 305 11.81 15.25 0.63
CA THR A 305 11.62 14.23 1.69
C THR A 305 10.21 13.63 1.63
N GLY A 306 10.09 12.31 1.55
CA GLY A 306 8.83 11.58 1.53
C GLY A 306 8.03 11.67 0.23
N ALA A 307 8.57 12.24 -0.84
CA ALA A 307 7.96 12.12 -2.16
C ALA A 307 8.11 10.67 -2.66
N PHE A 308 6.99 10.06 -3.05
CA PHE A 308 7.00 8.72 -3.64
C PHE A 308 7.62 8.76 -5.04
N LYS A 309 8.22 7.64 -5.43
CA LYS A 309 8.69 7.33 -6.78
C LYS A 309 8.15 5.98 -7.20
N PHE A 310 7.35 5.95 -8.26
CA PHE A 310 6.79 4.70 -8.76
C PHE A 310 7.81 3.96 -9.62
N VAL A 311 7.92 2.65 -9.43
CA VAL A 311 8.90 1.79 -10.12
C VAL A 311 8.28 0.64 -10.90
N ARG A 312 6.99 0.37 -10.67
CA ARG A 312 6.27 -0.69 -11.38
C ARG A 312 4.79 -0.35 -11.50
N TYR A 313 4.23 -0.70 -12.67
CA TYR A 313 2.80 -0.65 -12.94
C TYR A 313 2.40 -1.88 -13.73
N GLU A 314 1.36 -2.56 -13.28
CA GLU A 314 0.78 -3.75 -13.91
C GLU A 314 -0.75 -3.69 -13.83
N ARG A 315 -1.42 -4.58 -14.56
CA ARG A 315 -2.87 -4.76 -14.50
C ARG A 315 -3.20 -6.23 -14.53
N SER A 316 -4.30 -6.61 -13.88
CA SER A 316 -4.81 -7.99 -13.92
C SER A 316 -5.10 -8.47 -15.35
N SER A 317 -5.49 -7.56 -16.24
CA SER A 317 -5.80 -7.83 -17.64
C SER A 317 -5.91 -6.53 -18.45
N GLU A 318 -5.76 -6.62 -19.77
CA GLU A 318 -6.07 -5.51 -20.67
C GLU A 318 -7.58 -5.46 -20.98
N VAL A 319 -8.26 -4.43 -20.49
CA VAL A 319 -9.67 -4.16 -20.83
C VAL A 319 -9.78 -3.73 -22.28
N LYS A 320 -10.49 -4.51 -23.09
CA LYS A 320 -10.70 -4.25 -24.53
C LYS A 320 -12.18 -3.99 -24.85
N ARG A 321 -13.08 -4.48 -24.00
CA ARG A 321 -14.53 -4.29 -24.11
C ARG A 321 -15.09 -3.72 -22.82
N VAL A 322 -16.22 -3.01 -22.91
CA VAL A 322 -16.89 -2.43 -21.73
C VAL A 322 -17.37 -3.50 -20.74
N SER A 323 -17.64 -4.71 -21.21
CA SER A 323 -17.99 -5.87 -20.38
C SER A 323 -16.81 -6.45 -19.61
N ASP A 324 -15.57 -6.12 -19.98
CA ASP A 324 -14.38 -6.61 -19.28
C ASP A 324 -14.16 -5.80 -17.99
N SER A 325 -13.25 -6.25 -17.13
CA SER A 325 -12.85 -5.50 -15.92
C SER A 325 -11.39 -5.77 -15.61
N SER A 326 -10.73 -4.86 -14.91
CA SER A 326 -9.36 -5.04 -14.43
C SER A 326 -9.12 -4.36 -13.10
N VAL A 327 -8.09 -4.80 -12.39
CA VAL A 327 -7.49 -4.08 -11.27
C VAL A 327 -6.07 -3.71 -11.65
N SER A 328 -5.66 -2.48 -11.34
CA SER A 328 -4.30 -1.98 -11.54
C SER A 328 -3.45 -2.16 -10.29
N TYR A 329 -2.16 -2.43 -10.47
CA TYR A 329 -1.19 -2.62 -9.40
C TYR A 329 -0.03 -1.67 -9.61
N ALA A 330 0.42 -1.01 -8.55
CA ALA A 330 1.57 -0.12 -8.63
C ALA A 330 2.47 -0.29 -7.41
N SER A 331 3.77 -0.14 -7.63
CA SER A 331 4.78 -0.23 -6.58
C SER A 331 5.59 1.05 -6.55
N ALA A 332 5.75 1.62 -5.36
CA ALA A 332 6.51 2.84 -5.14
C ALA A 332 7.33 2.77 -3.85
N PHE A 333 8.34 3.63 -3.76
CA PHE A 333 9.11 3.85 -2.55
C PHE A 333 9.26 5.36 -2.29
N ALA A 334 9.53 5.76 -1.06
CA ALA A 334 9.88 7.13 -0.72
C ALA A 334 11.01 7.17 0.31
N CYS A 335 11.98 8.05 0.08
CA CYS A 335 13.06 8.33 1.02
C CYS A 335 12.59 9.35 2.06
N VAL A 336 12.73 9.02 3.34
CA VAL A 336 12.33 9.90 4.47
C VAL A 336 13.45 10.01 5.47
#